data_AF-A0A512BD45-F1
#
_entry.id   AF-A0A512BD45-F1
#
_cell.length_a   1.000
_cell.length_b   1.000
_cell.length_c   1.000
_cell.angle_alpha   90.00
_cell.angle_beta   90.00
_cell.angle_gamma   90.00
#
_symmetry.space_group_name_H-M   'P 1'
#
loop_
_entity.id
_entity.type
_entity.pdbx_description
1 polymer ?
#
loop_
_entity_poly.entity_id
_entity_poly.type
_entity_poly.pdbx_seq_one_letter_code
_entity_poly.pdbx_strand_id
1 'polypeptide(L)'
;MLTVLIVHAQTHVSNSSNNYEAARWKTWLLDKPEEITIVASPTVTQSKVELQSVKQNLAKLDSKKLEQIKYWDAGAPAYRWNKIVPGLTLQKQEVLLRMPSSWMNIAIYDATVLAWKEKLKYKRKRPNELDPSVKPAISAPMAYSYPCEHSATAAAAATVLAYFFPEKRDSILQMAHAASQSRIDAGVQFPSDVEAGWKLGEQVAKQVIEKAKNDGSANVYKGTINKDPKKWTGSFPMGITLASFSPIVIRSADQFRPPAPPDFENDMKELKNFKQTFNSRYLAYFWANNGEVFTDLAAQKMFEYRLMDDAPAVARIYATLSSAYHDMAIAVFDAKYTYWGIRPTQYDSTYKPLISTPPFPGYPSGHAAGAGTSSAVLEYFFPADAKQFRQLAQDCADSRFYAGIHFKTDNETALKLGRELGKYVAERWVK
;
A
#
# COMPACT_ATOMS: atom_id res chain seq x y z
N MET A 1 -6.03 47.94 14.91
CA MET A 1 -6.93 47.00 14.23
C MET A 1 -6.08 46.04 13.39
N LEU A 2 -5.70 44.90 13.96
CA LEU A 2 -5.07 43.81 13.22
C LEU A 2 -5.87 42.54 13.52
N THR A 3 -6.66 42.12 12.56
CA THR A 3 -7.53 40.94 12.65
C THR A 3 -6.69 39.72 12.33
N VAL A 4 -6.34 38.93 13.35
CA VAL A 4 -5.68 37.63 13.18
C VAL A 4 -6.75 36.62 12.76
N LEU A 5 -6.69 36.18 11.51
CA LEU A 5 -7.44 35.05 10.98
C LEU A 5 -6.86 33.76 11.58
N ILE A 6 -7.49 33.24 12.62
CA ILE A 6 -7.23 31.89 13.13
C ILE A 6 -7.93 30.90 12.21
N VAL A 7 -7.17 30.32 11.28
CA VAL A 7 -7.57 29.12 10.54
C VAL A 7 -7.69 27.99 11.55
N HIS A 8 -8.93 27.61 11.88
CA HIS A 8 -9.20 26.43 12.69
C HIS A 8 -8.97 25.19 11.85
N ALA A 9 -7.78 24.59 11.96
CA ALA A 9 -7.61 23.19 11.62
C ALA A 9 -8.35 22.37 12.69
N GLN A 10 -9.54 21.87 12.36
CA GLN A 10 -10.26 20.92 13.21
C GLN A 10 -9.47 19.61 13.29
N THR A 11 -8.60 19.49 14.28
CA THR A 11 -8.12 18.18 14.74
C THR A 11 -9.20 17.55 15.60
N HIS A 12 -10.17 16.89 14.98
CA HIS A 12 -11.04 15.96 15.69
C HIS A 12 -10.23 14.70 16.04
N VAL A 13 -9.43 14.77 17.11
CA VAL A 13 -9.02 13.57 17.84
C VAL A 13 -10.19 13.23 18.77
N SER A 14 -11.23 12.61 18.21
CA SER A 14 -12.34 12.08 19.00
C SER A 14 -11.86 10.88 19.80
N ASN A 15 -12.13 10.87 21.11
CA ASN A 15 -12.17 9.64 21.91
C ASN A 15 -13.01 8.59 21.17
N SER A 16 -12.35 7.58 20.60
CA SER A 16 -12.86 6.28 20.09
C SER A 16 -14.36 6.18 19.73
N SER A 17 -14.89 7.12 18.96
CA SER A 17 -16.17 6.91 18.27
C SER A 17 -15.89 6.06 17.04
N ASN A 18 -16.49 4.87 16.96
CA ASN A 18 -16.44 4.03 15.75
C ASN A 18 -16.65 4.90 14.49
N ASN A 19 -15.76 4.78 13.50
CA ASN A 19 -15.77 5.56 12.26
C ASN A 19 -16.85 5.07 11.28
N TYR A 20 -18.11 5.11 11.71
CA TYR A 20 -19.23 4.65 10.88
C TYR A 20 -19.46 5.54 9.66
N GLU A 21 -18.93 6.76 9.62
CA GLU A 21 -18.90 7.57 8.38
C GLU A 21 -18.17 6.85 7.24
N ALA A 22 -17.29 5.89 7.54
CA ALA A 22 -16.66 5.04 6.53
C ALA A 22 -17.63 4.21 5.68
N ALA A 23 -18.82 3.91 6.19
CA ALA A 23 -19.87 3.23 5.42
C ALA A 23 -20.38 4.06 4.23
N ARG A 24 -20.10 5.37 4.20
CA ARG A 24 -20.48 6.30 3.12
C ARG A 24 -19.31 6.60 2.18
N TRP A 25 -18.12 6.09 2.45
CA TRP A 25 -16.99 6.29 1.56
C TRP A 25 -17.21 5.59 0.23
N LYS A 26 -16.61 6.12 -0.83
CA LYS A 26 -16.64 5.50 -2.15
C LYS A 26 -15.63 4.36 -2.20
N THR A 27 -16.04 3.28 -2.84
CA THR A 27 -15.14 2.22 -3.31
C THR A 27 -14.38 2.72 -4.55
N TRP A 28 -13.22 2.14 -4.86
CA TRP A 28 -12.31 2.66 -5.87
C TRP A 28 -12.31 1.88 -7.19
N LEU A 29 -12.14 0.55 -7.15
CA LEU A 29 -12.00 -0.27 -8.37
C LEU A 29 -13.22 -1.15 -8.67
N LEU A 30 -14.28 -1.04 -7.87
CA LEU A 30 -15.52 -1.77 -8.10
C LEU A 30 -16.40 -1.03 -9.11
N ASP A 31 -16.62 -1.66 -10.27
CA ASP A 31 -17.54 -1.15 -11.28
C ASP A 31 -19.00 -1.27 -10.82
N LYS A 32 -19.29 -2.34 -10.08
CA LYS A 32 -20.64 -2.73 -9.67
C LYS A 32 -20.65 -3.19 -8.21
N PRO A 33 -20.39 -2.28 -7.25
CA PRO A 33 -20.39 -2.60 -5.83
C PRO A 33 -21.75 -3.15 -5.34
N GLU A 34 -22.85 -2.83 -6.02
CA GLU A 34 -24.19 -3.33 -5.75
C GLU A 34 -24.41 -4.81 -6.08
N GLU A 35 -23.61 -5.40 -6.98
CA GLU A 35 -23.66 -6.83 -7.29
C GLU A 35 -22.98 -7.69 -6.20
N ILE A 36 -22.17 -7.05 -5.33
CA ILE A 36 -21.51 -7.73 -4.22
C ILE A 36 -22.52 -7.91 -3.10
N THR A 37 -22.97 -9.14 -2.91
CA THR A 37 -24.00 -9.47 -1.93
C THR A 37 -23.53 -10.53 -0.95
N ILE A 38 -24.01 -10.41 0.28
CA ILE A 38 -23.84 -11.41 1.32
C ILE A 38 -25.22 -11.80 1.85
N VAL A 39 -25.30 -12.98 2.46
CA VAL A 39 -26.52 -13.43 3.12
C VAL A 39 -26.98 -12.40 4.16
N ALA A 40 -28.27 -12.38 4.49
CA ALA A 40 -28.76 -11.49 5.54
C ALA A 40 -28.16 -11.86 6.90
N SER A 41 -27.92 -10.86 7.75
CA SER A 41 -27.48 -11.12 9.13
C SER A 41 -28.48 -12.05 9.83
N PRO A 42 -28.01 -13.09 10.54
CA PRO A 42 -28.87 -13.89 11.40
C PRO A 42 -29.64 -13.04 12.40
N THR A 43 -30.86 -13.48 12.71
CA THR A 43 -31.70 -12.88 13.75
C THR A 43 -31.08 -13.05 15.14
N VAL A 44 -31.63 -12.35 16.14
CA VAL A 44 -31.20 -12.52 17.55
C VAL A 44 -31.39 -13.98 18.01
N THR A 45 -32.48 -14.63 17.63
CA THR A 45 -32.75 -16.04 17.98
C THR A 45 -31.71 -16.98 17.37
N GLN A 46 -31.37 -16.80 16.09
CA GLN A 46 -30.31 -17.59 15.44
C GLN A 46 -28.93 -17.30 16.05
N SER A 47 -28.65 -16.04 16.41
CA SER A 47 -27.41 -15.66 17.09
C SER A 47 -27.25 -16.34 18.45
N LYS A 48 -28.35 -16.56 19.18
CA LYS A 48 -28.32 -17.29 20.46
C LYS A 48 -27.96 -18.77 20.29
N VAL A 49 -28.28 -19.36 19.14
CA VAL A 49 -27.83 -20.73 18.81
C VAL A 49 -26.32 -20.74 18.59
N GLU A 50 -25.79 -19.78 17.83
CA GLU A 50 -24.34 -19.66 17.57
C GLU A 50 -23.51 -19.33 18.83
N LEU A 51 -24.10 -18.69 19.84
CA LEU A 51 -23.42 -18.40 21.12
C LEU A 51 -22.86 -19.68 21.78
N GLN A 52 -23.56 -20.82 21.65
CA GLN A 52 -23.06 -22.07 22.22
C GLN A 52 -21.76 -22.51 21.55
N SER A 53 -21.66 -22.38 20.22
CA SER A 53 -20.41 -22.66 19.49
C SER A 53 -19.29 -21.71 19.90
N VAL A 54 -19.60 -20.41 20.12
CA VAL A 54 -18.60 -19.44 20.60
C VAL A 54 -18.07 -19.83 21.99
N LYS A 55 -18.97 -20.17 22.93
CA LYS A 55 -18.58 -20.61 24.29
C LYS A 55 -17.75 -21.90 24.25
N GLN A 56 -18.12 -22.86 23.40
CA GLN A 56 -17.38 -24.10 23.22
C GLN A 56 -15.98 -23.87 22.63
N ASN A 57 -15.83 -22.92 21.70
CA ASN A 57 -14.51 -22.57 21.15
C ASN A 57 -13.62 -21.90 22.20
N LEU A 58 -14.16 -20.98 23.00
CA LEU A 58 -13.45 -20.37 24.13
C LEU A 58 -13.01 -21.40 25.17
N ALA A 59 -13.87 -22.37 25.49
CA ALA A 59 -13.53 -23.45 26.44
C ALA A 59 -12.43 -24.39 25.93
N LYS A 60 -12.17 -24.41 24.61
CA LYS A 60 -11.14 -25.21 23.94
C LYS A 60 -9.90 -24.39 23.55
N LEU A 61 -9.69 -23.23 24.17
CA LEU A 61 -8.49 -22.45 23.96
C LEU A 61 -7.28 -23.18 24.56
N ASP A 62 -6.22 -23.28 23.76
CA ASP A 62 -4.91 -23.76 24.16
C ASP A 62 -3.86 -22.68 23.84
N SER A 63 -2.60 -22.91 24.25
CA SER A 63 -1.50 -21.97 24.03
C SER A 63 -1.29 -21.64 22.55
N LYS A 64 -1.47 -22.62 21.66
CA LYS A 64 -1.31 -22.45 20.21
C LYS A 64 -2.39 -21.54 19.63
N LYS A 65 -3.65 -21.72 20.04
CA LYS A 65 -4.75 -20.82 19.63
C LYS A 65 -4.56 -19.42 20.16
N LEU A 66 -4.13 -19.27 21.42
CA LEU A 66 -3.84 -17.95 22.01
C LEU A 66 -2.73 -17.22 21.26
N GLU A 67 -1.68 -17.94 20.83
CA GLU A 67 -0.63 -17.38 19.99
C GLU A 67 -1.15 -16.94 18.62
N GLN A 68 -1.98 -17.76 17.96
CA GLN A 68 -2.62 -17.39 16.69
C GLN A 68 -3.54 -16.17 16.83
N ILE A 69 -4.34 -16.11 17.89
CA ILE A 69 -5.18 -14.95 18.21
C ILE A 69 -4.31 -13.70 18.34
N LYS A 70 -3.25 -13.75 19.15
CA LYS A 70 -2.34 -12.61 19.35
C LYS A 70 -1.61 -12.20 18.06
N TYR A 71 -1.24 -13.16 17.22
CA TYR A 71 -0.59 -12.87 15.95
C TYR A 71 -1.49 -12.07 15.01
N TRP A 72 -2.76 -12.49 14.87
CA TRP A 72 -3.72 -11.86 13.97
C TRP A 72 -4.40 -10.63 14.55
N ASP A 73 -4.50 -10.50 15.88
CA ASP A 73 -5.00 -9.32 16.59
C ASP A 73 -3.91 -8.23 16.73
N ALA A 74 -3.32 -7.84 15.60
CA ALA A 74 -2.22 -6.87 15.54
C ALA A 74 -2.70 -5.45 15.21
N GLY A 75 -3.85 -5.07 15.77
CA GLY A 75 -4.61 -3.87 15.39
C GLY A 75 -5.43 -4.11 14.12
N ALA A 76 -5.52 -3.09 13.26
CA ALA A 76 -6.38 -3.12 12.09
C ALA A 76 -6.03 -4.29 11.15
N PRO A 77 -7.04 -4.93 10.54
CA PRO A 77 -6.85 -6.18 9.83
C PRO A 77 -5.92 -6.08 8.60
N ALA A 78 -5.73 -4.87 8.05
CA ALA A 78 -4.84 -4.65 6.90
C ALA A 78 -3.34 -4.76 7.25
N TYR A 79 -2.96 -4.57 8.53
CA TYR A 79 -1.56 -4.46 8.95
C TYR A 79 -0.73 -5.70 8.60
N ARG A 80 -1.20 -6.90 8.96
CA ARG A 80 -0.43 -8.14 8.75
C ARG A 80 -0.21 -8.45 7.28
N TRP A 81 -1.20 -8.17 6.42
CA TRP A 81 -1.08 -8.38 4.98
C TRP A 81 0.02 -7.49 4.36
N ASN A 82 0.16 -6.25 4.84
CA ASN A 82 1.24 -5.34 4.43
C ASN A 82 2.63 -5.77 4.93
N LYS A 83 2.72 -6.64 5.96
CA LYS A 83 3.97 -7.28 6.38
C LYS A 83 4.28 -8.58 5.63
N ILE A 84 3.26 -9.24 5.09
CA ILE A 84 3.39 -10.51 4.37
C ILE A 84 3.77 -10.29 2.89
N VAL A 85 3.11 -9.34 2.21
CA VAL A 85 3.28 -9.15 0.76
C VAL A 85 4.72 -8.85 0.30
N PRO A 86 5.58 -8.12 1.04
CA PRO A 86 6.96 -7.90 0.60
C PRO A 86 7.74 -9.22 0.53
N GLY A 87 7.56 -10.11 1.51
CA GLY A 87 8.22 -11.42 1.54
C GLY A 87 7.79 -12.35 0.41
N LEU A 88 6.54 -12.26 -0.05
CA LEU A 88 6.06 -12.98 -1.25
C LEU A 88 6.66 -12.37 -2.53
N THR A 89 6.67 -11.04 -2.62
CA THR A 89 7.17 -10.32 -3.80
C THR A 89 8.66 -10.57 -4.03
N LEU A 90 9.46 -10.64 -2.96
CA LEU A 90 10.88 -10.99 -3.06
C LEU A 90 11.13 -12.40 -3.61
N GLN A 91 10.18 -13.33 -3.45
CA GLN A 91 10.27 -14.70 -3.97
C GLN A 91 9.87 -14.81 -5.45
N LYS A 92 9.23 -13.79 -6.03
CA LYS A 92 8.77 -13.79 -7.43
C LYS A 92 9.01 -12.42 -8.08
N GLN A 93 10.24 -12.19 -8.51
CA GLN A 93 10.65 -10.90 -9.09
C GLN A 93 9.85 -10.51 -10.36
N GLU A 94 9.31 -11.49 -11.09
CA GLU A 94 8.49 -11.28 -12.29
C GLU A 94 7.24 -10.42 -12.03
N VAL A 95 6.67 -10.49 -10.82
CA VAL A 95 5.49 -9.70 -10.46
C VAL A 95 5.83 -8.39 -9.77
N LEU A 96 7.11 -8.12 -9.48
CA LEU A 96 7.55 -6.93 -8.74
C LEU A 96 7.02 -5.64 -9.36
N LEU A 97 7.15 -5.51 -10.69
CA LEU A 97 6.72 -4.32 -11.42
C LEU A 97 5.19 -4.20 -11.54
N ARG A 98 4.43 -5.27 -11.26
CA ARG A 98 2.96 -5.23 -11.19
C ARG A 98 2.42 -4.78 -9.83
N MET A 99 3.31 -4.62 -8.85
CA MET A 99 3.02 -4.11 -7.49
C MET A 99 1.81 -4.79 -6.83
N PRO A 100 1.91 -6.09 -6.48
CA PRO A 100 0.80 -6.83 -5.87
C PRO A 100 0.22 -6.18 -4.61
N SER A 101 1.04 -5.41 -3.86
CA SER A 101 0.60 -4.67 -2.67
C SER A 101 -0.46 -3.61 -2.98
N SER A 102 -0.38 -2.93 -4.13
CA SER A 102 -1.36 -1.91 -4.53
C SER A 102 -2.72 -2.55 -4.80
N TRP A 103 -2.76 -3.59 -5.63
CA TRP A 103 -3.99 -4.35 -5.90
C TRP A 103 -4.60 -4.97 -4.64
N MET A 104 -3.75 -5.53 -3.78
CA MET A 104 -4.17 -6.08 -2.49
C MET A 104 -4.81 -5.01 -1.60
N ASN A 105 -4.16 -3.86 -1.42
CA ASN A 105 -4.64 -2.82 -0.53
C ASN A 105 -5.92 -2.14 -1.04
N ILE A 106 -6.10 -2.01 -2.36
CA ILE A 106 -7.36 -1.53 -2.93
C ILE A 106 -8.50 -2.51 -2.64
N ALA A 107 -8.28 -3.81 -2.85
CA ALA A 107 -9.28 -4.83 -2.53
C ALA A 107 -9.61 -4.84 -1.02
N ILE A 108 -8.62 -4.68 -0.15
CA ILE A 108 -8.82 -4.55 1.29
C ILE A 108 -9.67 -3.30 1.60
N TYR A 109 -9.34 -2.15 1.02
CA TYR A 109 -10.08 -0.91 1.22
C TYR A 109 -11.55 -1.06 0.79
N ASP A 110 -11.81 -1.52 -0.42
CA ASP A 110 -13.16 -1.68 -0.96
C ASP A 110 -13.98 -2.69 -0.14
N ALA A 111 -13.38 -3.82 0.24
CA ALA A 111 -14.02 -4.80 1.12
C ALA A 111 -14.32 -4.26 2.51
N THR A 112 -13.44 -3.40 3.04
CA THR A 112 -13.63 -2.79 4.35
C THR A 112 -14.78 -1.77 4.32
N VAL A 113 -14.84 -0.90 3.31
CA VAL A 113 -15.93 0.06 3.11
C VAL A 113 -17.28 -0.66 3.00
N LEU A 114 -17.36 -1.71 2.18
CA LEU A 114 -18.58 -2.50 2.02
C LEU A 114 -18.96 -3.26 3.30
N ALA A 115 -18.00 -3.84 4.02
CA ALA A 115 -18.27 -4.48 5.31
C ALA A 115 -18.83 -3.47 6.32
N TRP A 116 -18.32 -2.24 6.36
CA TRP A 116 -18.82 -1.18 7.25
C TRP A 116 -20.21 -0.67 6.87
N LYS A 117 -20.53 -0.66 5.57
CA LYS A 117 -21.90 -0.42 5.09
C LYS A 117 -22.88 -1.48 5.59
N GLU A 118 -22.53 -2.76 5.49
CA GLU A 118 -23.38 -3.84 6.00
C GLU A 118 -23.46 -3.86 7.54
N LYS A 119 -22.38 -3.49 8.25
CA LYS A 119 -22.40 -3.28 9.72
C LYS A 119 -23.43 -2.25 10.14
N LEU A 120 -23.49 -1.10 9.47
CA LEU A 120 -24.48 -0.07 9.77
C LEU A 120 -25.90 -0.46 9.41
N LYS A 121 -26.07 -1.29 8.37
CA LYS A 121 -27.38 -1.80 7.96
C LYS A 121 -27.94 -2.79 8.98
N TYR A 122 -27.17 -3.78 9.40
CA TYR A 122 -27.67 -4.87 10.25
C TYR A 122 -27.50 -4.62 11.75
N LYS A 123 -26.49 -3.85 12.16
CA LYS A 123 -26.24 -3.48 13.57
C LYS A 123 -26.19 -4.67 14.53
N ARG A 124 -25.67 -5.81 14.06
CA ARG A 124 -25.62 -7.05 14.86
C ARG A 124 -24.68 -6.84 16.06
N LYS A 125 -25.19 -7.10 17.26
CA LYS A 125 -24.42 -7.10 18.51
C LYS A 125 -23.38 -8.22 18.50
N ARG A 126 -22.22 -7.98 19.09
CA ARG A 126 -21.17 -9.00 19.30
C ARG A 126 -21.58 -10.07 20.32
N PRO A 127 -20.88 -11.21 20.36
CA PRO A 127 -21.17 -12.28 21.31
C PRO A 127 -21.23 -11.81 22.78
N ASN A 128 -20.26 -11.03 23.23
CA ASN A 128 -20.18 -10.51 24.61
C ASN A 128 -21.23 -9.43 24.93
N GLU A 129 -21.76 -8.75 23.92
CA GLU A 129 -22.86 -7.78 24.08
C GLU A 129 -24.22 -8.48 24.13
N LEU A 130 -24.35 -9.63 23.45
CA LEU A 130 -25.56 -10.45 23.48
C LEU A 130 -25.64 -11.31 24.74
N ASP A 131 -24.49 -11.80 25.23
CA ASP A 131 -24.36 -12.56 26.47
C ASP A 131 -23.07 -12.16 27.22
N PRO A 132 -23.18 -11.37 28.31
CA PRO A 132 -22.04 -10.93 29.11
C PRO A 132 -21.23 -12.04 29.78
N SER A 133 -21.72 -13.29 29.79
CA SER A 133 -20.97 -14.45 30.26
C SER A 133 -19.85 -14.85 29.28
N VAL A 134 -19.93 -14.43 28.02
CA VAL A 134 -18.84 -14.59 27.05
C VAL A 134 -17.75 -13.60 27.41
N LYS A 135 -16.58 -14.12 27.81
CA LYS A 135 -15.37 -13.32 28.08
C LYS A 135 -14.38 -13.52 26.91
N PRO A 136 -14.32 -12.58 25.96
CA PRO A 136 -13.42 -12.70 24.82
C PRO A 136 -11.95 -12.74 25.26
N ALA A 137 -11.11 -13.42 24.50
CA ALA A 137 -9.67 -13.54 24.78
C ALA A 137 -8.87 -12.27 24.47
N ILE A 138 -9.49 -11.31 23.77
CA ILE A 138 -8.95 -10.01 23.35
C ILE A 138 -9.99 -8.92 23.57
N SER A 139 -9.59 -7.67 23.48
CA SER A 139 -10.54 -6.55 23.47
C SER A 139 -11.48 -6.66 22.27
N ALA A 140 -12.78 -6.83 22.54
CA ALA A 140 -13.78 -6.85 21.48
C ALA A 140 -13.89 -5.46 20.84
N PRO A 141 -13.82 -5.33 19.50
CA PRO A 141 -13.97 -4.04 18.85
C PRO A 141 -15.34 -3.42 19.16
N MET A 142 -15.41 -2.10 19.31
CA MET A 142 -16.66 -1.41 19.63
C MET A 142 -17.65 -1.38 18.45
N ALA A 143 -17.23 -1.73 17.23
CA ALA A 143 -18.08 -1.78 16.05
C ALA A 143 -18.97 -3.03 16.01
N TYR A 144 -20.09 -2.98 15.30
CA TYR A 144 -21.01 -4.12 15.11
C TYR A 144 -20.31 -5.36 14.56
N SER A 145 -20.84 -6.56 14.87
CA SER A 145 -20.20 -7.82 14.52
C SER A 145 -20.30 -8.14 13.02
N TYR A 146 -21.48 -7.96 12.41
CA TYR A 146 -21.77 -8.51 11.07
C TYR A 146 -21.56 -7.51 9.92
N PRO A 147 -20.89 -7.88 8.82
CA PRO A 147 -20.02 -9.06 8.68
C PRO A 147 -18.69 -8.85 9.41
N CYS A 148 -17.92 -9.92 9.59
CA CYS A 148 -16.59 -9.84 10.18
C CYS A 148 -15.63 -9.10 9.24
N GLU A 149 -15.20 -7.91 9.62
CA GLU A 149 -14.28 -7.10 8.82
C GLU A 149 -12.90 -7.74 8.67
N HIS A 150 -12.40 -8.43 9.70
CA HIS A 150 -11.11 -9.13 9.63
C HIS A 150 -11.16 -10.26 8.60
N SER A 151 -12.28 -10.97 8.50
CA SER A 151 -12.46 -12.02 7.49
C SER A 151 -12.64 -11.44 6.09
N ALA A 152 -13.35 -10.33 5.94
CA ALA A 152 -13.45 -9.61 4.67
C ALA A 152 -12.09 -9.13 4.16
N THR A 153 -11.29 -8.48 5.03
CA THR A 153 -9.93 -8.07 4.72
C THR A 153 -9.04 -9.26 4.37
N ALA A 154 -9.09 -10.35 5.16
CA ALA A 154 -8.27 -11.54 4.93
C ALA A 154 -8.60 -12.22 3.59
N ALA A 155 -9.88 -12.42 3.28
CA ALA A 155 -10.31 -13.03 2.04
C ALA A 155 -9.98 -12.15 0.82
N ALA A 156 -10.17 -10.82 0.93
CA ALA A 156 -9.82 -9.89 -0.14
C ALA A 156 -8.31 -9.94 -0.43
N ALA A 157 -7.49 -9.80 0.62
CA ALA A 157 -6.03 -9.82 0.49
C ALA A 157 -5.52 -11.14 -0.10
N ALA A 158 -5.94 -12.26 0.48
CA ALA A 158 -5.48 -13.58 0.09
C ALA A 158 -5.90 -13.96 -1.33
N THR A 159 -7.11 -13.60 -1.73
CA THR A 159 -7.61 -13.89 -3.08
C THR A 159 -6.82 -13.12 -4.14
N VAL A 160 -6.53 -11.83 -3.91
CA VAL A 160 -5.67 -11.03 -4.81
C VAL A 160 -4.25 -11.58 -4.84
N LEU A 161 -3.65 -11.85 -3.67
CA LEU A 161 -2.28 -12.38 -3.62
C LEU A 161 -2.18 -13.76 -4.27
N ALA A 162 -3.18 -14.63 -4.12
CA ALA A 162 -3.21 -15.93 -4.79
C ALA A 162 -3.29 -15.84 -6.33
N TYR A 163 -3.72 -14.70 -6.89
CA TYR A 163 -3.64 -14.44 -8.33
C TYR A 163 -2.21 -14.09 -8.76
N PHE A 164 -1.49 -13.27 -8.00
CA PHE A 164 -0.09 -12.91 -8.30
C PHE A 164 0.91 -14.03 -7.98
N PHE A 165 0.61 -14.85 -6.98
CA PHE A 165 1.46 -15.94 -6.48
C PHE A 165 0.71 -17.29 -6.49
N PRO A 166 0.31 -17.80 -7.68
CA PRO A 166 -0.49 -19.02 -7.78
C PRO A 166 0.21 -20.25 -7.16
N GLU A 167 1.54 -20.29 -7.18
CA GLU A 167 2.36 -21.36 -6.59
C GLU A 167 2.31 -21.38 -5.05
N LYS A 168 1.86 -20.28 -4.43
CA LYS A 168 1.68 -20.13 -2.99
C LYS A 168 0.21 -20.06 -2.58
N ARG A 169 -0.72 -20.26 -3.52
CA ARG A 169 -2.18 -20.10 -3.32
C ARG A 169 -2.68 -20.77 -2.05
N ASP A 170 -2.41 -22.04 -1.86
CA ASP A 170 -2.93 -22.80 -0.71
C ASP A 170 -2.39 -22.27 0.61
N SER A 171 -1.10 -21.95 0.67
CA SER A 171 -0.47 -21.36 1.87
C SER A 171 -1.04 -19.97 2.20
N ILE A 172 -1.32 -19.16 1.18
CA ILE A 172 -1.91 -17.83 1.34
C ILE A 172 -3.36 -17.92 1.83
N LEU A 173 -4.15 -18.82 1.25
CA LEU A 173 -5.53 -19.06 1.69
C LEU A 173 -5.58 -19.65 3.10
N GLN A 174 -4.64 -20.53 3.45
CA GLN A 174 -4.53 -21.07 4.81
C GLN A 174 -4.25 -19.96 5.84
N MET A 175 -3.38 -18.99 5.53
CA MET A 175 -3.17 -17.81 6.39
C MET A 175 -4.47 -17.00 6.55
N ALA A 176 -5.24 -16.83 5.48
CA ALA A 176 -6.51 -16.10 5.53
C ALA A 176 -7.58 -16.81 6.38
N HIS A 177 -7.64 -18.14 6.29
CA HIS A 177 -8.50 -18.95 7.13
C HIS A 177 -8.07 -18.87 8.60
N ALA A 178 -6.77 -18.91 8.90
CA ALA A 178 -6.26 -18.73 10.26
C ALA A 178 -6.62 -17.34 10.82
N ALA A 179 -6.45 -16.27 10.02
CA ALA A 179 -6.84 -14.91 10.39
C ALA A 179 -8.34 -14.82 10.72
N SER A 180 -9.19 -15.42 9.87
CA SER A 180 -10.64 -15.45 10.03
C SER A 180 -11.07 -16.25 11.27
N GLN A 181 -10.52 -17.46 11.44
CA GLN A 181 -10.82 -18.37 12.55
C GLN A 181 -10.40 -17.76 13.89
N SER A 182 -9.31 -17.00 13.93
CA SER A 182 -8.82 -16.36 15.16
C SER A 182 -9.89 -15.48 15.84
N ARG A 183 -10.83 -14.91 15.07
CA ARG A 183 -11.90 -14.05 15.62
C ARG A 183 -13.02 -14.85 16.30
N ILE A 184 -13.29 -16.05 15.79
CA ILE A 184 -14.23 -17.00 16.43
C ILE A 184 -13.58 -17.57 17.68
N ASP A 185 -12.32 -18.00 17.58
CA ASP A 185 -11.56 -18.56 18.70
C ASP A 185 -11.42 -17.54 19.84
N ALA A 186 -11.20 -16.27 19.52
CA ALA A 186 -11.13 -15.20 20.50
C ALA A 186 -12.49 -14.81 21.10
N GLY A 187 -13.60 -15.35 20.59
CA GLY A 187 -14.95 -15.09 21.08
C GLY A 187 -15.52 -13.71 20.73
N VAL A 188 -14.91 -12.99 19.77
CA VAL A 188 -15.35 -11.63 19.36
C VAL A 188 -16.31 -11.63 18.17
N GLN A 189 -16.57 -12.80 17.57
CA GLN A 189 -17.27 -12.95 16.31
C GLN A 189 -18.08 -14.25 16.27
N PHE A 190 -19.27 -14.23 15.64
CA PHE A 190 -20.02 -15.44 15.32
C PHE A 190 -19.47 -16.11 14.04
N PRO A 191 -19.57 -17.44 13.90
CA PRO A 191 -19.19 -18.14 12.68
C PRO A 191 -19.83 -17.57 11.40
N SER A 192 -21.12 -17.27 11.44
CA SER A 192 -21.83 -16.66 10.30
C SER A 192 -21.32 -15.26 9.92
N ASP A 193 -20.84 -14.47 10.89
CA ASP A 193 -20.24 -13.17 10.56
C ASP A 193 -18.93 -13.36 9.79
N VAL A 194 -18.14 -14.38 10.16
CA VAL A 194 -16.87 -14.73 9.49
C VAL A 194 -17.14 -15.23 8.08
N GLU A 195 -18.08 -16.15 7.92
CA GLU A 195 -18.45 -16.67 6.59
C GLU A 195 -18.93 -15.55 5.66
N ALA A 196 -19.80 -14.66 6.15
CA ALA A 196 -20.27 -13.52 5.37
C ALA A 196 -19.12 -12.55 5.02
N GLY A 197 -18.23 -12.27 5.97
CA GLY A 197 -17.02 -11.48 5.72
C GLY A 197 -16.17 -12.09 4.61
N TRP A 198 -15.89 -13.38 4.69
CA TRP A 198 -15.15 -14.11 3.65
C TRP A 198 -15.78 -13.96 2.27
N LYS A 199 -17.09 -14.21 2.15
CA LYS A 199 -17.81 -14.11 0.88
C LYS A 199 -17.79 -12.70 0.30
N LEU A 200 -17.88 -11.67 1.14
CA LEU A 200 -17.74 -10.28 0.71
C LEU A 200 -16.34 -10.03 0.14
N GLY A 201 -15.30 -10.35 0.91
CA GLY A 201 -13.91 -10.10 0.52
C GLY A 201 -13.52 -10.83 -0.77
N GLU A 202 -13.96 -12.07 -0.94
CA GLU A 202 -13.71 -12.87 -2.15
C GLU A 202 -14.36 -12.25 -3.40
N GLN A 203 -15.61 -11.76 -3.29
CA GLN A 203 -16.31 -11.11 -4.41
C GLN A 203 -15.64 -9.79 -4.81
N VAL A 204 -15.24 -8.97 -3.83
CA VAL A 204 -14.46 -7.75 -4.06
C VAL A 204 -13.17 -8.07 -4.79
N ALA A 205 -12.40 -9.02 -4.27
CA ALA A 205 -11.12 -9.40 -4.88
C ALA A 205 -11.27 -9.92 -6.31
N LYS A 206 -12.34 -10.68 -6.62
CA LYS A 206 -12.62 -11.12 -8.00
C LYS A 206 -12.78 -9.95 -8.95
N GLN A 207 -13.54 -8.91 -8.59
CA GLN A 207 -13.68 -7.72 -9.43
C GLN A 207 -12.35 -6.97 -9.60
N VAL A 208 -11.58 -6.80 -8.51
CA VAL A 208 -10.25 -6.17 -8.58
C VAL A 208 -9.27 -6.97 -9.44
N ILE A 209 -9.30 -8.30 -9.38
CA ILE A 209 -8.47 -9.17 -10.23
C ILE A 209 -8.83 -9.03 -11.71
N GLU A 210 -10.10 -8.84 -12.07
CA GLU A 210 -10.47 -8.59 -13.47
C GLU A 210 -9.86 -7.29 -14.00
N LYS A 211 -9.73 -6.25 -13.16
CA LYS A 211 -8.97 -5.05 -13.51
C LYS A 211 -7.48 -5.36 -13.66
N ALA A 212 -6.90 -6.07 -12.70
CA ALA A 212 -5.48 -6.44 -12.73
C ALA A 212 -5.11 -7.30 -13.95
N LYS A 213 -5.99 -8.21 -14.42
CA LYS A 213 -5.75 -9.01 -15.63
C LYS A 213 -5.66 -8.15 -16.90
N ASN A 214 -6.37 -7.03 -16.92
CA ASN A 214 -6.49 -6.14 -18.06
C ASN A 214 -5.72 -4.82 -17.86
N ASP A 215 -4.76 -4.80 -16.94
CA ASP A 215 -3.97 -3.61 -16.59
C ASP A 215 -2.91 -3.24 -17.63
N GLY A 216 -2.80 -3.94 -18.75
CA GLY A 216 -1.77 -3.72 -19.78
C GLY A 216 -0.42 -4.39 -19.49
N SER A 217 -0.27 -5.10 -18.37
CA SER A 217 0.99 -5.77 -18.00
C SER A 217 1.39 -6.93 -18.90
N ALA A 218 0.44 -7.49 -19.66
CA ALA A 218 0.71 -8.52 -20.67
C ALA A 218 1.30 -7.97 -21.97
N ASN A 219 1.36 -6.64 -22.15
CA ASN A 219 1.90 -6.03 -23.36
C ASN A 219 3.40 -6.31 -23.50
N VAL A 220 3.83 -6.63 -24.72
CA VAL A 220 5.23 -6.82 -25.07
C VAL A 220 5.74 -5.60 -25.83
N TYR A 221 6.93 -5.12 -25.49
CA TYR A 221 7.56 -4.01 -26.20
C TYR A 221 7.95 -4.42 -27.62
N LYS A 222 7.39 -3.72 -28.62
CA LYS A 222 7.67 -3.93 -30.06
C LYS A 222 8.54 -2.84 -30.68
N GLY A 223 8.96 -1.85 -29.89
CA GLY A 223 9.77 -0.73 -30.37
C GLY A 223 11.24 -1.10 -30.54
N THR A 224 12.03 -0.14 -31.00
CA THR A 224 13.48 -0.28 -31.11
C THR A 224 14.16 0.17 -29.81
N ILE A 225 15.19 -0.54 -29.39
CA ILE A 225 16.06 -0.10 -28.29
C ILE A 225 16.94 1.05 -28.78
N ASN A 226 17.07 2.09 -27.97
CA ASN A 226 17.95 3.22 -28.26
C ASN A 226 19.41 2.77 -28.49
N LYS A 227 20.05 3.32 -29.52
CA LYS A 227 21.47 3.07 -29.87
C LYS A 227 22.34 4.33 -29.83
N ASP A 228 21.76 5.50 -29.55
CA ASP A 228 22.51 6.75 -29.43
C ASP A 228 23.45 6.67 -28.20
N PRO A 229 24.78 6.79 -28.36
CA PRO A 229 25.74 6.72 -27.26
C PRO A 229 25.62 7.89 -26.26
N LYS A 230 24.92 8.99 -26.62
CA LYS A 230 24.62 10.10 -25.71
C LYS A 230 23.39 9.83 -24.82
N LYS A 231 22.75 8.69 -24.99
CA LYS A 231 21.57 8.25 -24.26
C LYS A 231 21.84 6.89 -23.61
N TRP A 232 20.95 6.46 -22.72
CA TRP A 232 21.04 5.14 -22.13
C TRP A 232 20.93 4.05 -23.19
N THR A 233 21.87 3.11 -23.12
CA THR A 233 21.90 1.90 -23.94
C THR A 233 21.98 0.67 -23.04
N GLY A 234 21.43 -0.47 -23.46
CA GLY A 234 21.47 -1.71 -22.69
C GLY A 234 20.70 -2.83 -23.38
N SER A 235 21.09 -4.08 -23.14
CA SER A 235 20.48 -5.26 -23.75
C SER A 235 19.15 -5.67 -23.10
N PHE A 236 18.93 -5.31 -21.84
CA PHE A 236 17.74 -5.70 -21.06
C PHE A 236 17.11 -4.48 -20.37
N PRO A 237 16.29 -3.67 -21.09
CA PRO A 237 15.63 -2.49 -20.52
C PRO A 237 14.49 -2.92 -19.58
N MET A 238 14.80 -3.05 -18.29
CA MET A 238 13.82 -3.42 -17.28
C MET A 238 12.70 -2.38 -17.18
N GLY A 239 11.44 -2.82 -17.24
CA GLY A 239 10.27 -1.95 -17.05
C GLY A 239 9.89 -1.11 -18.27
N ILE A 240 10.41 -1.41 -19.46
CA ILE A 240 10.11 -0.67 -20.70
C ILE A 240 8.62 -0.62 -21.08
N THR A 241 7.81 -1.57 -20.58
CA THR A 241 6.37 -1.61 -20.81
C THR A 241 5.54 -1.01 -19.68
N LEU A 242 6.14 -0.52 -18.59
CA LEU A 242 5.40 0.03 -17.44
C LEU A 242 4.49 1.20 -17.82
N ALA A 243 4.90 2.03 -18.78
CA ALA A 243 4.07 3.13 -19.28
C ALA A 243 2.80 2.67 -20.02
N SER A 244 2.74 1.39 -20.43
CA SER A 244 1.54 0.79 -21.01
C SER A 244 0.57 0.23 -19.97
N PHE A 245 0.94 0.26 -18.68
CA PHE A 245 0.07 -0.21 -17.63
C PHE A 245 -1.01 0.84 -17.38
N SER A 246 -2.21 0.40 -17.02
CA SER A 246 -3.32 1.27 -16.66
C SER A 246 -3.04 1.89 -15.28
N PRO A 247 -2.97 3.23 -15.18
CA PRO A 247 -2.87 3.85 -13.86
C PRO A 247 -4.17 3.70 -13.06
N ILE A 248 -4.07 3.78 -11.74
CA ILE A 248 -5.21 3.63 -10.80
C ILE A 248 -5.92 4.97 -10.56
N VAL A 249 -5.18 6.08 -10.51
CA VAL A 249 -5.67 7.41 -10.11
C VAL A 249 -5.26 8.51 -11.10
N ILE A 250 -4.02 8.49 -11.58
CA ILE A 250 -3.59 9.43 -12.64
C ILE A 250 -4.28 9.08 -13.96
N ARG A 251 -4.46 10.08 -14.83
CA ARG A 251 -5.25 9.96 -16.06
C ARG A 251 -4.49 9.28 -17.20
N SER A 252 -3.17 9.44 -17.20
CA SER A 252 -2.27 8.89 -18.21
C SER A 252 -0.87 8.77 -17.62
N ALA A 253 -0.05 7.88 -18.20
CA ALA A 253 1.32 7.69 -17.79
C ALA A 253 2.14 8.99 -17.85
N ASP A 254 1.81 9.88 -18.79
CA ASP A 254 2.55 11.10 -19.02
C ASP A 254 2.03 12.34 -18.30
N GLN A 255 0.98 12.20 -17.49
CA GLN A 255 0.35 13.31 -16.79
C GLN A 255 1.35 14.14 -15.97
N PHE A 256 2.37 13.47 -15.40
CA PHE A 256 3.41 14.08 -14.57
C PHE A 256 4.80 14.00 -15.23
N ARG A 257 4.88 13.76 -16.54
CA ARG A 257 6.17 13.70 -17.25
C ARG A 257 6.91 15.03 -17.07
N PRO A 258 8.15 15.03 -16.54
CA PRO A 258 8.92 16.25 -16.39
C PRO A 258 9.42 16.74 -17.76
N PRO A 259 9.96 17.98 -17.88
CA PRO A 259 10.68 18.40 -19.07
C PRO A 259 11.85 17.47 -19.42
N ALA A 260 12.37 17.58 -20.65
CA ALA A 260 13.56 16.83 -21.06
C ALA A 260 14.76 17.13 -20.13
N PRO A 261 15.66 16.15 -19.91
CA PRO A 261 16.84 16.37 -19.10
C PRO A 261 17.74 17.47 -19.70
N PRO A 262 18.44 18.25 -18.86
CA PRO A 262 19.47 19.16 -19.35
C PRO A 262 20.72 18.40 -19.82
N ASP A 263 21.74 19.14 -20.25
CA ASP A 263 23.09 18.61 -20.33
C ASP A 263 23.63 18.32 -18.92
N PHE A 264 24.20 17.14 -18.72
CA PHE A 264 24.74 16.67 -17.44
C PHE A 264 26.22 17.00 -17.23
N GLU A 265 26.85 17.84 -18.06
CA GLU A 265 28.27 18.19 -17.90
C GLU A 265 28.59 18.70 -16.49
N ASN A 266 27.79 19.62 -15.96
CA ASN A 266 27.99 20.17 -14.61
C ASN A 266 27.66 19.15 -13.52
N ASP A 267 26.60 18.36 -13.69
CA ASP A 267 26.25 17.26 -12.78
C ASP A 267 27.38 16.21 -12.70
N MET A 268 28.00 15.87 -13.83
CA MET A 268 29.11 14.91 -13.87
C MET A 268 30.36 15.48 -13.19
N LYS A 269 30.65 16.78 -13.33
CA LYS A 269 31.73 17.45 -12.59
C LYS A 269 31.46 17.42 -11.08
N GLU A 270 30.22 17.71 -10.65
CA GLU A 270 29.83 17.62 -9.24
C GLU A 270 30.02 16.19 -8.72
N LEU A 271 29.57 15.19 -9.47
CA LEU A 271 29.66 13.78 -9.08
C LEU A 271 31.10 13.27 -8.95
N LYS A 272 32.01 13.72 -9.82
CA LYS A 272 33.46 13.39 -9.74
C LYS A 272 34.15 14.07 -8.57
N ASN A 273 33.75 15.30 -8.26
CA ASN A 273 34.35 16.08 -7.19
C ASN A 273 33.77 15.74 -5.81
N PHE A 274 32.67 14.97 -5.76
CA PHE A 274 32.04 14.56 -4.51
C PHE A 274 32.94 13.65 -3.69
N LYS A 275 33.31 14.11 -2.49
CA LYS A 275 34.10 13.33 -1.53
C LYS A 275 33.15 12.53 -0.64
N GLN A 276 33.25 11.21 -0.73
CA GLN A 276 32.48 10.31 0.11
C GLN A 276 32.78 10.51 1.60
N THR A 277 31.73 10.54 2.40
CA THR A 277 31.78 10.49 3.86
C THR A 277 31.27 9.13 4.35
N PHE A 278 31.40 8.86 5.66
CA PHE A 278 30.74 7.71 6.25
C PHE A 278 29.22 7.77 6.04
N ASN A 279 28.62 8.95 6.28
CA ASN A 279 27.17 9.13 6.18
C ASN A 279 26.65 8.95 4.74
N SER A 280 27.35 9.48 3.74
CA SER A 280 26.92 9.35 2.34
C SER A 280 26.98 7.89 1.87
N ARG A 281 28.01 7.13 2.28
CA ARG A 281 28.10 5.68 2.01
C ARG A 281 26.99 4.92 2.72
N TYR A 282 26.75 5.23 4.00
CA TYR A 282 25.68 4.61 4.78
C TYR A 282 24.32 4.80 4.10
N LEU A 283 23.96 6.04 3.74
CA LEU A 283 22.69 6.33 3.08
C LEU A 283 22.59 5.63 1.71
N ALA A 284 23.65 5.62 0.92
CA ALA A 284 23.68 4.92 -0.36
C ALA A 284 23.38 3.41 -0.22
N TYR A 285 24.01 2.73 0.75
CA TYR A 285 23.75 1.30 0.98
C TYR A 285 22.40 1.05 1.66
N PHE A 286 21.97 1.90 2.58
CA PHE A 286 20.67 1.79 3.24
C PHE A 286 19.54 1.83 2.21
N TRP A 287 19.50 2.88 1.39
CA TRP A 287 18.43 3.05 0.40
C TRP A 287 18.56 2.14 -0.83
N ALA A 288 19.70 1.47 -1.03
CA ALA A 288 19.82 0.41 -2.02
C ALA A 288 19.13 -0.90 -1.61
N ASN A 289 18.96 -1.13 -0.30
CA ASN A 289 18.51 -2.42 0.24
C ASN A 289 17.18 -2.34 1.04
N ASN A 290 16.62 -1.14 1.27
CA ASN A 290 15.41 -0.96 2.08
C ASN A 290 14.29 -0.34 1.25
N GLY A 291 13.38 -1.18 0.73
CA GLY A 291 12.24 -0.75 -0.10
C GLY A 291 10.98 -0.38 0.66
N GLU A 292 10.77 -0.93 1.87
CA GLU A 292 9.50 -0.82 2.61
C GLU A 292 9.45 0.34 3.62
N VAL A 293 10.45 1.23 3.60
CA VAL A 293 10.65 2.27 4.62
C VAL A 293 9.39 3.13 4.86
N PHE A 294 8.73 3.57 3.78
CA PHE A 294 7.54 4.43 3.90
C PHE A 294 6.29 3.67 4.34
N THR A 295 6.12 2.41 3.94
CA THR A 295 5.02 1.54 4.39
C THR A 295 5.15 1.23 5.88
N ASP A 296 6.37 0.98 6.34
CA ASP A 296 6.68 0.73 7.75
C ASP A 296 6.49 1.99 8.59
N LEU A 297 6.92 3.15 8.08
CA LEU A 297 6.68 4.44 8.71
C LEU A 297 5.18 4.76 8.79
N ALA A 298 4.40 4.45 7.74
CA ALA A 298 2.95 4.59 7.79
C ALA A 298 2.35 3.76 8.92
N ALA A 299 2.77 2.50 9.08
CA ALA A 299 2.31 1.62 10.16
C ALA A 299 2.65 2.19 11.54
N GLN A 300 3.88 2.69 11.72
CA GLN A 300 4.31 3.34 12.95
C GLN A 300 3.45 4.58 13.25
N LYS A 301 3.18 5.42 12.25
CA LYS A 301 2.36 6.64 12.43
C LYS A 301 0.90 6.30 12.74
N MET A 302 0.33 5.28 12.10
CA MET A 302 -1.02 4.80 12.46
C MET A 302 -1.10 4.31 13.91
N PHE A 303 -0.04 3.69 14.43
CA PHE A 303 0.07 3.35 15.84
C PHE A 303 0.18 4.59 16.74
N GLU A 304 1.09 5.52 16.44
CA GLU A 304 1.30 6.75 17.21
C GLU A 304 0.04 7.62 17.28
N TYR A 305 -0.75 7.65 16.21
CA TYR A 305 -2.01 8.39 16.10
C TYR A 305 -3.24 7.61 16.59
N ARG A 306 -3.04 6.42 17.17
CA ARG A 306 -4.11 5.55 17.71
C ARG A 306 -5.18 5.18 16.68
N LEU A 307 -4.77 4.99 15.43
CA LEU A 307 -5.65 4.56 14.33
C LEU A 307 -5.77 3.03 14.22
N MET A 308 -5.02 2.27 15.04
CA MET A 308 -4.96 0.82 14.91
C MET A 308 -6.31 0.11 15.16
N ASP A 309 -7.28 0.77 15.81
CA ASP A 309 -8.63 0.21 15.98
C ASP A 309 -9.63 0.72 14.92
N ASP A 310 -9.21 1.63 14.03
CA ASP A 310 -10.01 2.16 12.91
C ASP A 310 -9.62 1.42 11.61
N ALA A 311 -10.24 0.26 11.40
CA ALA A 311 -9.98 -0.57 10.23
C ALA A 311 -10.16 0.18 8.88
N PRO A 312 -11.22 0.97 8.66
CA PRO A 312 -11.36 1.78 7.45
C PRO A 312 -10.24 2.81 7.26
N ALA A 313 -9.88 3.58 8.30
CA ALA A 313 -8.83 4.60 8.18
C ALA A 313 -7.49 3.96 7.82
N VAL A 314 -7.13 2.85 8.47
CA VAL A 314 -5.90 2.12 8.15
C VAL A 314 -5.91 1.57 6.72
N ALA A 315 -7.02 0.96 6.30
CA ALA A 315 -7.16 0.46 4.93
C ALA A 315 -7.02 1.58 3.89
N ARG A 316 -7.62 2.76 4.16
CA ARG A 316 -7.52 3.95 3.31
C ARG A 316 -6.06 4.43 3.16
N ILE A 317 -5.32 4.53 4.26
CA ILE A 317 -3.93 5.01 4.25
C ILE A 317 -3.05 4.08 3.42
N TYR A 318 -3.14 2.76 3.65
CA TYR A 318 -2.38 1.77 2.86
C TYR A 318 -2.78 1.77 1.38
N ALA A 319 -4.07 1.84 1.07
CA ALA A 319 -4.55 1.87 -0.31
C ALA A 319 -4.11 3.15 -1.05
N THR A 320 -4.18 4.31 -0.40
CA THR A 320 -3.72 5.58 -0.97
C THR A 320 -2.21 5.55 -1.23
N LEU A 321 -1.42 5.10 -0.24
CA LEU A 321 0.04 5.07 -0.34
C LEU A 321 0.51 4.12 -1.44
N SER A 322 0.00 2.90 -1.47
CA SER A 322 0.39 1.90 -2.47
C SER A 322 -0.13 2.22 -3.88
N SER A 323 -1.34 2.78 -4.01
CA SER A 323 -1.85 3.25 -5.31
C SER A 323 -1.06 4.42 -5.87
N ALA A 324 -0.69 5.40 -5.01
CA ALA A 324 0.16 6.50 -5.43
C ALA A 324 1.54 6.02 -5.90
N TYR A 325 2.13 5.04 -5.19
CA TYR A 325 3.42 4.47 -5.59
C TYR A 325 3.35 3.72 -6.92
N HIS A 326 2.25 2.99 -7.17
CA HIS A 326 1.99 2.34 -8.45
C HIS A 326 1.95 3.34 -9.61
N ASP A 327 1.14 4.38 -9.47
CA ASP A 327 0.99 5.41 -10.50
C ASP A 327 2.29 6.21 -10.70
N MET A 328 3.04 6.45 -9.63
CA MET A 328 4.38 7.05 -9.71
C MET A 328 5.33 6.22 -10.56
N ALA A 329 5.34 4.90 -10.40
CA ALA A 329 6.22 4.06 -11.18
C ALA A 329 5.85 4.09 -12.66
N ILE A 330 4.56 4.06 -13.00
CA ILE A 330 4.09 4.26 -14.38
C ILE A 330 4.61 5.60 -14.93
N ALA A 331 4.43 6.70 -14.18
CA ALA A 331 4.82 8.03 -14.64
C ALA A 331 6.34 8.22 -14.78
N VAL A 332 7.12 7.67 -13.85
CA VAL A 332 8.58 7.72 -13.92
C VAL A 332 9.10 6.88 -15.09
N PHE A 333 8.52 5.70 -15.31
CA PHE A 333 8.98 4.83 -16.39
C PHE A 333 8.56 5.33 -17.76
N ASP A 334 7.41 6.02 -17.87
CA ASP A 334 7.08 6.83 -19.03
C ASP A 334 8.18 7.85 -19.34
N ALA A 335 8.57 8.67 -18.36
CA ALA A 335 9.62 9.66 -18.55
C ALA A 335 10.98 9.01 -18.91
N LYS A 336 11.35 7.92 -18.23
CA LYS A 336 12.60 7.18 -18.47
C LYS A 336 12.72 6.71 -19.92
N TYR A 337 11.66 6.12 -20.46
CA TYR A 337 11.66 5.57 -21.81
C TYR A 337 11.24 6.56 -22.89
N THR A 338 10.73 7.74 -22.50
CA THR A 338 10.62 8.90 -23.39
C THR A 338 12.00 9.52 -23.67
N TYR A 339 12.79 9.75 -22.61
CA TYR A 339 14.05 10.49 -22.74
C TYR A 339 15.29 9.61 -22.93
N TRP A 340 15.22 8.34 -22.50
CA TRP A 340 16.39 7.45 -22.48
C TRP A 340 17.59 8.10 -21.78
N GLY A 341 17.36 8.80 -20.66
CA GLY A 341 18.41 9.59 -20.00
C GLY A 341 19.65 8.77 -19.64
N ILE A 342 20.82 9.26 -20.01
CA ILE A 342 22.11 8.57 -19.83
C ILE A 342 22.45 8.37 -18.35
N ARG A 343 23.20 7.31 -18.02
CA ARG A 343 23.72 7.04 -16.67
C ARG A 343 25.12 7.65 -16.49
N PRO A 344 25.56 7.99 -15.26
CA PRO A 344 26.93 8.48 -15.03
C PRO A 344 28.03 7.58 -15.60
N THR A 345 27.88 6.26 -15.48
CA THR A 345 28.84 5.26 -16.01
C THR A 345 28.88 5.17 -17.53
N GLN A 346 27.83 5.62 -18.22
CA GLN A 346 27.79 5.69 -19.69
C GLN A 346 28.21 7.07 -20.20
N TYR A 347 27.94 8.12 -19.42
CA TYR A 347 28.41 9.47 -19.69
C TYR A 347 29.94 9.55 -19.58
N ASP A 348 30.52 8.90 -18.57
CA ASP A 348 31.96 8.71 -18.41
C ASP A 348 32.28 7.27 -17.96
N SER A 349 32.87 6.50 -18.87
CA SER A 349 33.24 5.10 -18.64
C SER A 349 34.33 4.89 -17.58
N THR A 350 35.08 5.94 -17.24
CA THR A 350 36.11 5.90 -16.19
C THR A 350 35.52 6.04 -14.79
N TYR A 351 34.32 6.62 -14.68
CA TYR A 351 33.64 6.81 -13.39
C TYR A 351 33.19 5.47 -12.80
N LYS A 352 33.41 5.28 -11.48
CA LYS A 352 33.06 4.06 -10.75
C LYS A 352 32.04 4.39 -9.64
N PRO A 353 30.78 3.93 -9.76
CA PRO A 353 29.76 4.15 -8.74
C PRO A 353 30.01 3.24 -7.53
N LEU A 354 29.41 3.59 -6.39
CA LEU A 354 29.53 2.83 -5.14
C LEU A 354 28.73 1.52 -5.19
N ILE A 355 27.66 1.49 -5.98
CA ILE A 355 26.78 0.33 -6.17
C ILE A 355 26.56 0.06 -7.66
N SER A 356 26.08 -1.15 -7.97
CA SER A 356 25.74 -1.53 -9.33
C SER A 356 24.68 -0.59 -9.92
N THR A 357 24.89 -0.16 -11.16
CA THR A 357 23.94 0.70 -11.88
C THR A 357 22.75 -0.14 -12.36
N PRO A 358 21.51 0.23 -12.00
CA PRO A 358 20.33 -0.54 -12.44
C PRO A 358 20.13 -0.51 -13.98
N PRO A 359 19.58 -1.59 -14.58
CA PRO A 359 19.49 -1.78 -16.03
C PRO A 359 18.29 -1.04 -16.66
N PHE A 360 18.20 0.26 -16.44
CA PHE A 360 17.19 1.14 -17.02
C PHE A 360 17.69 2.61 -17.08
N PRO A 361 17.08 3.48 -17.93
CA PRO A 361 17.49 4.87 -18.08
C PRO A 361 17.60 5.65 -16.77
N GLY A 362 18.53 6.61 -16.72
CA GLY A 362 18.85 7.44 -15.56
C GLY A 362 17.77 8.47 -15.23
N TYR A 363 17.32 9.25 -16.21
CA TYR A 363 16.41 10.37 -15.96
C TYR A 363 14.93 10.01 -16.13
N PRO A 364 14.04 10.36 -15.19
CA PRO A 364 14.32 10.86 -13.83
C PRO A 364 14.56 9.70 -12.83
N SER A 365 15.07 10.00 -11.63
CA SER A 365 15.37 8.99 -10.61
C SER A 365 14.11 8.33 -10.01
N GLY A 366 14.01 6.99 -10.08
CA GLY A 366 12.82 6.29 -9.56
C GLY A 366 12.70 6.28 -8.05
N HIS A 367 13.83 6.17 -7.32
CA HIS A 367 13.81 6.22 -5.85
C HIS A 367 13.37 7.59 -5.34
N ALA A 368 13.90 8.67 -5.92
CA ALA A 368 13.54 10.03 -5.52
C ALA A 368 12.06 10.34 -5.79
N ALA A 369 11.52 9.89 -6.92
CA ALA A 369 10.09 10.05 -7.23
C ALA A 369 9.20 9.23 -6.30
N GLY A 370 9.57 7.97 -6.01
CA GLY A 370 8.85 7.14 -5.06
C GLY A 370 8.85 7.73 -3.65
N ALA A 371 10.01 8.21 -3.19
CA ALA A 371 10.14 8.84 -1.89
C ALA A 371 9.35 10.16 -1.79
N GLY A 372 9.39 10.99 -2.83
CA GLY A 372 8.59 12.21 -2.92
C GLY A 372 7.08 11.93 -2.90
N THR A 373 6.65 10.88 -3.60
CA THR A 373 5.24 10.44 -3.64
C THR A 373 4.78 9.97 -2.27
N SER A 374 5.53 9.07 -1.65
CA SER A 374 5.20 8.53 -0.33
C SER A 374 5.22 9.62 0.74
N SER A 375 6.20 10.54 0.70
CA SER A 375 6.21 11.71 1.59
C SER A 375 4.94 12.52 1.45
N ALA A 376 4.54 12.89 0.23
CA ALA A 376 3.35 13.70 0.00
C ALA A 376 2.06 13.03 0.48
N VAL A 377 1.92 11.71 0.32
CA VAL A 377 0.77 10.96 0.85
C VAL A 377 0.78 10.96 2.38
N LEU A 378 1.92 10.69 3.02
CA LEU A 378 2.00 10.68 4.49
C LEU A 378 1.82 12.08 5.09
N GLU A 379 2.31 13.12 4.43
CA GLU A 379 2.06 14.52 4.81
C GLU A 379 0.57 14.87 4.83
N TYR A 380 -0.23 14.26 3.94
CA TYR A 380 -1.67 14.46 3.90
C TYR A 380 -2.36 13.86 5.13
N PHE A 381 -1.99 12.64 5.53
CA PHE A 381 -2.62 11.94 6.67
C PHE A 381 -2.05 12.34 8.03
N PHE A 382 -0.77 12.72 8.10
CA PHE A 382 -0.04 13.01 9.33
C PHE A 382 0.71 14.36 9.23
N PRO A 383 0.00 15.49 9.10
CA PRO A 383 0.61 16.78 8.79
C PRO A 383 1.58 17.29 9.87
N ALA A 384 1.43 16.87 11.13
CA ALA A 384 2.35 17.24 12.21
C ALA A 384 3.76 16.64 12.01
N ASP A 385 3.88 15.52 11.31
CA ASP A 385 5.15 14.83 11.01
C ASP A 385 5.72 15.19 9.63
N ALA A 386 5.12 16.15 8.92
CA ALA A 386 5.49 16.48 7.55
C ALA A 386 6.99 16.76 7.35
N LYS A 387 7.64 17.39 8.33
CA LYS A 387 9.08 17.65 8.29
C LYS A 387 9.90 16.36 8.26
N GLN A 388 9.50 15.34 9.02
CA GLN A 388 10.17 14.03 9.05
C GLN A 388 10.09 13.35 7.67
N PHE A 389 8.90 13.34 7.06
CA PHE A 389 8.69 12.70 5.76
C PHE A 389 9.49 13.36 4.64
N ARG A 390 9.51 14.70 4.62
CA ARG A 390 10.30 15.46 3.63
C ARG A 390 11.78 15.20 3.78
N GLN A 391 12.29 15.15 5.02
CA GLN A 391 13.71 14.85 5.26
C GLN A 391 14.05 13.44 4.77
N LEU A 392 13.23 12.45 5.12
CA LEU A 392 13.45 11.07 4.69
C LEU A 392 13.41 10.92 3.17
N ALA A 393 12.52 11.65 2.49
CA ALA A 393 12.46 11.66 1.04
C ALA A 393 13.68 12.34 0.41
N GLN A 394 14.20 13.41 1.03
CA GLN A 394 15.44 14.05 0.60
C GLN A 394 16.64 13.10 0.78
N ASP A 395 16.75 12.44 1.93
CA ASP A 395 17.82 11.47 2.20
C ASP A 395 17.80 10.32 1.17
N CYS A 396 16.60 9.84 0.81
CA CYS A 396 16.43 8.83 -0.24
C CYS A 396 16.90 9.35 -1.62
N ALA A 397 16.53 10.56 -1.98
CA ALA A 397 16.94 11.18 -3.24
C ALA A 397 18.47 11.38 -3.30
N ASP A 398 19.05 11.96 -2.25
CA ASP A 398 20.48 12.24 -2.14
C ASP A 398 21.32 10.96 -2.15
N SER A 399 20.81 9.87 -1.56
CA SER A 399 21.47 8.56 -1.56
C SER A 399 21.82 8.07 -2.97
N ARG A 400 21.05 8.47 -3.99
CA ARG A 400 21.27 8.02 -5.38
C ARG A 400 22.42 8.76 -6.05
N PHE A 401 22.61 10.03 -5.68
CA PHE A 401 23.79 10.81 -6.02
C PHE A 401 25.01 10.28 -5.27
N TYR A 402 24.88 10.03 -3.96
CA TYR A 402 25.96 9.42 -3.16
C TYR A 402 26.37 8.04 -3.67
N ALA A 403 25.43 7.27 -4.20
CA ALA A 403 25.67 5.98 -4.83
C ALA A 403 26.41 6.07 -6.18
N GLY A 404 26.45 7.24 -6.82
CA GLY A 404 27.10 7.44 -8.12
C GLY A 404 26.27 6.97 -9.33
N ILE A 405 24.97 6.71 -9.16
CA ILE A 405 24.14 6.08 -10.22
C ILE A 405 23.08 7.02 -10.82
N HIS A 406 22.92 8.20 -10.25
CA HIS A 406 22.05 9.27 -10.72
C HIS A 406 22.77 10.61 -10.59
N PHE A 407 22.53 11.49 -11.55
CA PHE A 407 22.92 12.89 -11.44
C PHE A 407 22.06 13.60 -10.39
N LYS A 408 22.51 14.75 -9.88
CA LYS A 408 21.74 15.48 -8.87
C LYS A 408 20.43 15.98 -9.46
N THR A 409 20.47 16.50 -10.69
CA THR A 409 19.28 16.92 -11.43
C THR A 409 18.25 15.79 -11.62
N ASP A 410 18.69 14.54 -11.83
CA ASP A 410 17.78 13.38 -11.93
C ASP A 410 16.91 13.26 -10.66
N ASN A 411 17.54 13.46 -9.50
CA ASN A 411 16.93 13.29 -8.19
C ASN A 411 16.02 14.47 -7.84
N GLU A 412 16.46 15.70 -8.06
CA GLU A 412 15.67 16.90 -7.77
C GLU A 412 14.40 16.96 -8.62
N THR A 413 14.52 16.66 -9.92
CA THR A 413 13.37 16.60 -10.84
C THR A 413 12.39 15.51 -10.39
N ALA A 414 12.90 14.31 -10.11
CA ALA A 414 12.09 13.19 -9.66
C ALA A 414 11.37 13.48 -8.33
N LEU A 415 12.06 14.08 -7.37
CA LEU A 415 11.49 14.39 -6.06
C LEU A 415 10.34 15.40 -6.20
N LYS A 416 10.47 16.39 -7.10
CA LYS A 416 9.38 17.32 -7.44
C LYS A 416 8.20 16.59 -8.07
N LEU A 417 8.43 15.80 -9.12
CA LEU A 417 7.42 14.99 -9.79
C LEU A 417 6.64 14.13 -8.80
N GLY A 418 7.36 13.38 -7.96
CA GLY A 418 6.77 12.49 -6.97
C GLY A 418 5.89 13.24 -5.97
N ARG A 419 6.36 14.38 -5.44
CA ARG A 419 5.56 15.19 -4.51
C ARG A 419 4.26 15.70 -5.14
N GLU A 420 4.31 16.14 -6.40
CA GLU A 420 3.11 16.63 -7.10
C GLU A 420 2.12 15.50 -7.36
N LEU A 421 2.59 14.33 -7.79
CA LEU A 421 1.77 13.14 -8.00
C LEU A 421 1.16 12.63 -6.70
N GLY A 422 1.94 12.50 -5.63
CA GLY A 422 1.46 12.03 -4.33
C GLY A 422 0.36 12.93 -3.75
N LYS A 423 0.52 14.25 -3.84
CA LYS A 423 -0.54 15.21 -3.46
C LYS A 423 -1.79 15.02 -4.30
N TYR A 424 -1.64 14.93 -5.61
CA TYR A 424 -2.75 14.74 -6.55
C TYR A 424 -3.56 13.48 -6.24
N VAL A 425 -2.88 12.37 -5.91
CA VAL A 425 -3.51 11.10 -5.56
C VAL A 425 -4.22 11.20 -4.21
N ALA A 426 -3.56 11.71 -3.17
CA ALA A 426 -4.15 11.84 -1.83
C ALA A 426 -5.41 12.72 -1.85
N GLU A 427 -5.39 13.84 -2.58
CA GLU A 427 -6.54 14.74 -2.72
C GLU A 427 -7.72 14.11 -3.48
N ARG A 428 -7.46 13.18 -4.41
CA ARG A 428 -8.51 12.49 -5.17
C ARG A 428 -9.09 11.33 -4.42
N TRP A 429 -8.26 10.60 -3.69
CA TRP A 429 -8.72 9.45 -2.92
C TRP A 429 -9.80 9.81 -1.90
N VAL A 430 -9.69 11.01 -1.31
CA VAL A 430 -10.58 11.47 -0.23
C VAL A 430 -11.82 12.21 -0.74
N LYS A 431 -11.92 12.50 -2.06
CA LYS A 431 -13.10 13.11 -2.70
C LYS A 431 -14.10 12.06 -3.20
#